data_AF-A0A9P6UEF4-F1
#
_entry.id   AF-A0A9P6UEF4-F1
#
_cell.length_a   1.000
_cell.length_b   1.000
_cell.length_c   1.000
_cell.angle_alpha   90.00
_cell.angle_beta   90.00
_cell.angle_gamma   90.00
#
_symmetry.space_group_name_H-M   'P 1'
#
loop_
_entity.id
_entity.type
_entity.pdbx_description
1 polymer ?
#
loop_
_entity_poly.entity_id
_entity_poly.type
_entity_poly.pdbx_seq_one_letter_code
_entity_poly.pdbx_strand_id
1 'polypeptide(L)'
;NRSNAVLNQEPIPQLVKPGKRGRKGGVISSPNAKPKTPATPKDSSRSERSLGMLTKQFIHLLKEEQGTLDLNQTATKLGVQKRRIYDITNVLEGIDLIEKFKKNNVRW
;
A
#
# COMPACT_ATOMS: atom_id res chain seq x y z
N ASN A 1 55.76 -10.55 -7.14
CA ASN A 1 55.31 -10.08 -8.47
C ASN A 1 53.80 -10.20 -8.54
N ARG A 2 52.98 -9.20 -8.20
CA ARG A 2 52.94 -7.80 -8.66
C ARG A 2 53.06 -7.64 -10.18
N SER A 3 51.94 -7.20 -10.75
CA SER A 3 51.80 -6.32 -11.93
C SER A 3 51.46 -6.96 -13.29
N ASN A 4 50.21 -6.73 -13.71
CA ASN A 4 49.81 -6.08 -14.97
C ASN A 4 48.32 -5.70 -14.76
N ALA A 5 47.84 -4.45 -14.70
CA ALA A 5 48.01 -3.29 -15.59
C ALA A 5 47.78 -3.69 -17.05
N VAL A 6 46.82 -3.16 -17.82
CA VAL A 6 46.13 -1.87 -17.72
C VAL A 6 45.09 -1.79 -18.89
N LEU A 7 44.31 -0.69 -18.93
CA LEU A 7 43.62 -0.10 -20.10
C LEU A 7 42.19 -0.57 -20.49
N ASN A 8 41.24 0.30 -20.13
CA ASN A 8 40.20 0.93 -20.96
C ASN A 8 39.15 0.06 -21.67
N GLN A 9 37.91 0.15 -21.18
CA GLN A 9 36.75 0.27 -22.05
C GLN A 9 35.89 1.48 -21.66
N GLU A 10 35.44 2.16 -22.71
CA GLU A 10 34.86 3.48 -22.87
C GLU A 10 33.49 3.71 -22.20
N PRO A 11 33.06 4.98 -22.00
CA PRO A 11 31.79 5.33 -21.34
C PRO A 11 30.55 4.92 -22.16
N ILE A 12 29.47 4.58 -21.44
CA ILE A 12 28.16 4.22 -22.01
C ILE A 12 27.62 5.39 -22.87
N PRO A 13 27.31 5.17 -24.16
CA PRO A 13 26.65 6.19 -24.97
C PRO A 13 25.17 6.35 -24.59
N GLN A 14 24.80 7.55 -24.13
CA GLN A 14 23.40 7.97 -24.01
C GLN A 14 22.81 8.20 -25.41
N LEU A 15 21.69 7.54 -25.74
CA LEU A 15 20.85 7.92 -26.87
C LEU A 15 19.67 8.76 -26.39
N VAL A 16 19.57 9.99 -26.89
CA VAL A 16 18.52 10.96 -26.56
C VAL A 16 17.67 11.27 -27.81
N LYS A 17 16.33 11.37 -27.60
CA LYS A 17 15.27 12.12 -28.35
C LYS A 17 14.59 11.41 -29.55
N PRO A 18 13.45 11.91 -30.10
CA PRO A 18 12.44 12.89 -29.61
C PRO A 18 10.98 12.35 -29.65
N GLY A 19 10.05 13.07 -28.99
CA GLY A 19 8.66 12.63 -28.79
C GLY A 19 7.65 12.88 -29.93
N LYS A 20 6.38 12.55 -29.64
CA LYS A 20 5.22 13.13 -30.33
C LYS A 20 4.14 13.54 -29.33
N ARG A 21 3.96 14.86 -29.25
CA ARG A 21 2.78 15.53 -28.71
C ARG A 21 1.57 15.09 -29.53
N GLY A 22 0.58 14.48 -28.88
CA GLY A 22 -0.76 14.26 -29.43
C GLY A 22 -1.77 15.15 -28.72
N ARG A 23 -1.72 16.47 -28.96
CA ARG A 23 -2.84 17.37 -28.68
C ARG A 23 -3.86 17.18 -29.81
N LYS A 24 -5.01 16.57 -29.53
CA LYS A 24 -6.22 16.81 -30.32
C LYS A 24 -7.14 17.72 -29.52
N GLY A 25 -7.01 19.02 -29.80
CA GLY A 25 -8.13 19.96 -29.64
C GLY A 25 -9.07 19.78 -30.83
N GLY A 26 -10.37 19.81 -30.56
CA GLY A 26 -11.44 19.50 -31.50
C GLY A 26 -12.81 19.65 -30.84
N VAL A 27 -13.06 20.76 -30.14
CA VAL A 27 -14.07 21.80 -30.45
C VAL A 27 -15.56 21.39 -30.32
N ILE A 28 -16.25 22.22 -29.53
CA ILE A 28 -17.66 22.68 -29.53
C ILE A 28 -18.80 21.81 -28.93
N SER A 29 -19.57 22.54 -28.11
CA SER A 29 -21.02 22.46 -27.92
C SER A 29 -21.56 21.64 -26.73
N SER A 30 -21.70 22.33 -25.59
CA SER A 30 -22.87 22.15 -24.71
C SER A 30 -24.10 22.71 -25.43
N PRO A 31 -25.28 22.07 -25.35
CA PRO A 31 -26.16 22.40 -24.23
C PRO A 31 -26.97 21.22 -23.68
N ASN A 32 -27.08 21.20 -22.35
CA ASN A 32 -28.21 20.68 -21.58
C ASN A 32 -28.71 19.24 -21.86
N ALA A 33 -28.22 18.29 -21.07
CA ALA A 33 -29.05 17.19 -20.57
C ALA A 33 -28.51 16.75 -19.21
N LYS A 34 -29.30 16.89 -18.16
CA LYS A 34 -29.08 16.16 -16.90
C LYS A 34 -29.50 14.71 -17.14
N PRO A 35 -28.63 13.69 -17.07
CA PRO A 35 -29.07 12.38 -16.68
C PRO A 35 -29.01 12.34 -15.15
N LYS A 36 -30.17 12.21 -14.51
CA LYS A 36 -30.24 11.72 -13.13
C LYS A 36 -29.53 10.37 -13.12
N THR A 37 -28.28 10.33 -12.65
CA THR A 37 -27.56 9.06 -12.50
C THR A 37 -28.23 8.28 -11.37
N PRO A 38 -28.60 7.02 -11.59
CA PRO A 38 -29.10 6.16 -10.53
C PRO A 38 -27.95 5.95 -9.54
N ALA A 39 -28.24 6.07 -8.25
CA ALA A 39 -27.27 5.82 -7.18
C ALA A 39 -26.58 4.46 -7.43
N THR A 40 -25.28 4.50 -7.70
CA THR A 40 -24.44 3.32 -7.87
C THR A 40 -24.53 2.46 -6.61
N PRO A 41 -24.62 1.11 -6.74
CA PRO A 41 -24.69 0.23 -5.58
C PRO A 41 -23.49 0.49 -4.68
N LYS A 42 -23.79 0.68 -3.40
CA LYS A 42 -22.84 0.95 -2.31
C LYS A 42 -21.65 -0.01 -2.44
N ASP A 43 -20.46 0.55 -2.61
CA ASP A 43 -19.17 -0.14 -2.78
C ASP A 43 -18.77 -0.85 -1.47
N SER A 44 -19.55 -1.86 -1.07
CA SER A 44 -19.46 -2.55 0.22
C SER A 44 -18.14 -3.30 0.37
N SER A 45 -17.66 -3.90 -0.72
CA SER A 45 -16.40 -4.66 -0.75
C SER A 45 -15.18 -3.80 -0.44
N ARG A 46 -15.17 -2.53 -0.88
CA ARG A 46 -14.08 -1.59 -0.58
C ARG A 46 -14.00 -1.30 0.92
N SER A 47 -15.16 -1.21 1.58
CA SER A 47 -15.25 -0.91 3.01
C SER A 47 -14.77 -2.08 3.86
N GLU A 48 -15.10 -3.32 3.48
CA GLU A 48 -14.66 -4.54 4.16
C GLU A 48 -13.13 -4.69 4.19
N ARG A 49 -12.45 -4.33 3.08
CA ARG A 49 -10.99 -4.37 2.97
C ARG A 49 -10.29 -3.10 3.42
N SER A 50 -11.02 -2.13 3.95
CA SER A 50 -10.45 -0.86 4.40
C SER A 50 -9.53 -1.08 5.60
N LEU A 51 -8.50 -0.23 5.72
CA LEU A 51 -7.59 -0.26 6.86
C LEU A 51 -8.36 -0.09 8.19
N GLY A 52 -9.40 0.74 8.21
CA GLY A 52 -10.23 0.94 9.40
C GLY A 52 -10.99 -0.31 9.84
N MET A 53 -11.56 -1.07 8.90
CA MET A 53 -12.22 -2.35 9.23
C MET A 53 -11.21 -3.40 9.71
N LEU A 54 -10.06 -3.50 9.05
CA LEU A 54 -8.99 -4.42 9.47
C LEU A 54 -8.44 -4.05 10.86
N THR A 55 -8.29 -2.75 11.16
CA THR A 55 -7.81 -2.27 12.47
C THR A 55 -8.79 -2.63 13.58
N LYS A 56 -10.11 -2.50 13.33
CA LYS A 56 -11.13 -2.90 14.32
C LYS A 56 -11.05 -4.39 14.64
N GLN A 57 -10.92 -5.24 13.62
CA GLN A 57 -10.76 -6.68 13.82
C GLN A 57 -9.42 -7.02 14.50
N PHE A 58 -8.34 -6.33 14.14
CA PHE A 58 -7.02 -6.48 14.78
C PHE A 58 -7.09 -6.18 16.29
N ILE A 59 -7.70 -5.06 16.69
CA ILE A 59 -7.84 -4.68 18.10
C ILE A 59 -8.71 -5.69 18.85
N HIS A 60 -9.75 -6.23 18.20
CA HIS A 60 -10.57 -7.28 18.80
C HIS A 60 -9.73 -8.53 19.13
N LEU A 61 -8.94 -9.02 18.16
CA LEU A 61 -8.01 -10.13 18.37
C LEU A 61 -6.99 -9.83 19.47
N LEU A 62 -6.50 -8.59 19.55
CA LEU A 62 -5.52 -8.18 20.57
C LEU A 62 -6.10 -8.26 21.99
N LYS A 63 -7.39 -7.91 22.15
CA LYS A 63 -8.10 -8.03 23.42
C LYS A 63 -8.37 -9.48 23.81
N GLU A 64 -8.66 -10.34 22.85
CA GLU A 64 -8.88 -11.77 23.08
C GLU A 64 -7.59 -12.49 23.51
N GLU A 65 -6.47 -12.15 22.89
CA GLU A 65 -5.14 -12.75 23.14
C GLU A 65 -4.37 -12.08 24.29
N GLN A 66 -5.09 -11.50 25.27
CA GLN A 66 -4.53 -10.89 26.49
C GLN A 66 -3.43 -9.84 26.21
N GLY A 67 -3.58 -9.08 25.13
CA GLY A 67 -2.68 -7.98 24.80
C GLY A 67 -1.41 -8.40 24.05
N THR A 68 -1.24 -9.65 23.62
CA THR A 68 -0.11 -10.07 22.77
C THR A 68 -0.60 -10.69 21.46
N LEU A 69 -0.09 -10.26 20.30
CA LEU A 69 -0.47 -10.81 18.99
C LEU A 69 0.73 -11.25 18.15
N ASP A 70 0.63 -12.45 17.57
CA ASP A 70 1.52 -12.93 16.52
C ASP A 70 1.06 -12.44 15.14
N LEU A 71 1.96 -11.78 14.41
CA LEU A 71 1.66 -11.12 13.14
C LEU A 71 1.43 -12.09 11.98
N ASN A 72 1.97 -13.31 12.03
CA ASN A 72 1.71 -14.35 11.01
C ASN A 72 0.29 -14.87 11.19
N GLN A 73 -0.05 -15.26 12.42
CA GLN A 73 -1.37 -15.78 12.75
C GLN A 73 -2.47 -14.75 12.49
N THR A 74 -2.22 -13.50 12.86
CA THR A 74 -3.17 -12.41 12.63
C THR A 74 -3.43 -12.18 11.14
N ALA A 75 -2.41 -12.26 10.28
CA ALA A 75 -2.58 -12.17 8.84
C ALA A 75 -3.51 -13.26 8.29
N THR A 76 -3.35 -14.50 8.79
CA THR A 76 -4.21 -15.63 8.43
C THR A 76 -5.63 -15.44 8.96
N LYS A 77 -5.81 -15.04 10.23
CA LYS A 77 -7.13 -14.80 10.85
C LYS A 77 -7.92 -13.70 10.12
N LEU A 78 -7.24 -12.62 9.73
CA LEU A 78 -7.85 -11.52 8.98
C LEU A 78 -7.97 -11.80 7.47
N GLY A 79 -7.37 -12.88 6.96
CA GLY A 79 -7.36 -13.20 5.53
C GLY A 79 -6.65 -12.14 4.67
N VAL A 80 -5.64 -11.47 5.22
CA VAL A 80 -4.91 -10.38 4.55
C VAL A 80 -3.42 -10.69 4.38
N GLN A 81 -2.81 -10.01 3.43
CA GLN A 81 -1.36 -10.06 3.24
C GLN A 81 -0.65 -9.36 4.41
N LYS A 82 0.57 -9.84 4.74
CA LYS A 82 1.43 -9.24 5.78
C LYS A 82 1.62 -7.73 5.66
N ARG A 83 1.60 -7.20 4.43
CA ARG A 83 1.72 -5.76 4.19
C ARG A 83 0.65 -4.95 4.92
N ARG A 84 -0.59 -5.46 5.00
CA ARG A 84 -1.70 -4.80 5.70
C ARG A 84 -1.51 -4.82 7.21
N ILE A 85 -0.92 -5.87 7.75
CA ILE A 85 -0.58 -5.92 9.17
C ILE A 85 0.40 -4.81 9.52
N TYR A 86 1.41 -4.56 8.67
CA TYR A 86 2.35 -3.46 8.88
C TYR A 86 1.71 -2.07 8.76
N ASP A 87 0.72 -1.89 7.88
CA ASP A 87 -0.04 -0.63 7.84
C ASP A 87 -0.70 -0.35 9.20
N ILE A 88 -1.24 -1.37 9.86
CA ILE A 88 -1.90 -1.24 11.17
C ILE A 88 -0.85 -1.03 12.26
N THR A 89 0.18 -1.87 12.33
CA THR A 89 1.16 -1.82 13.42
C THR A 89 1.95 -0.52 13.41
N ASN A 90 2.32 0.02 12.24
CA ASN A 90 3.09 1.27 12.17
C ASN A 90 2.29 2.46 12.68
N VAL A 91 0.97 2.47 12.45
CA VAL A 91 0.10 3.54 12.95
C VAL A 91 -0.05 3.42 14.46
N LEU A 92 -0.33 2.22 14.97
CA LEU A 92 -0.50 2.00 16.41
C LEU A 92 0.81 2.17 17.21
N GLU A 93 1.95 1.77 16.65
CA GLU A 93 3.28 2.03 17.20
C GLU A 93 3.60 3.53 17.16
N GLY A 94 3.24 4.23 16.07
CA GLY A 94 3.50 5.67 15.94
C GLY A 94 2.69 6.56 16.90
N ILE A 95 1.68 6.02 17.58
CA ILE A 95 0.92 6.68 18.65
C ILE A 95 1.11 5.98 20.01
N ASP A 96 2.13 5.12 20.12
CA ASP A 96 2.52 4.41 21.35
C ASP A 96 1.39 3.58 22.00
N LEU A 97 0.45 3.05 21.21
CA LEU A 97 -0.60 2.15 21.71
C LEU A 97 -0.18 0.69 21.73
N ILE A 98 0.86 0.33 20.97
CA ILE A 98 1.45 -1.00 20.97
C ILE A 98 2.97 -0.86 20.84
N GLU A 99 3.68 -1.89 21.30
CA GLU A 99 5.13 -2.00 21.16
C GLU A 99 5.55 -3.35 20.56
N LYS A 100 6.77 -3.35 19.99
CA LYS A 100 7.41 -4.57 19.49
C LYS A 100 7.91 -5.40 20.66
N PHE A 101 7.40 -6.62 20.81
CA PHE A 101 7.79 -7.50 21.91
C PHE A 101 8.86 -8.51 21.49
N LYS A 102 8.56 -9.32 20.47
CA LYS A 102 9.45 -10.35 19.90
C LYS A 102 9.37 -10.30 18.39
N LYS A 103 10.29 -10.99 17.69
CA LYS A 103 10.17 -11.15 16.24
C LYS A 103 8.78 -11.69 15.91
N ASN A 104 8.11 -11.04 14.97
CA ASN A 104 6.75 -11.39 14.54
C ASN A 104 5.66 -11.22 15.62
N ASN A 105 5.91 -10.49 16.72
CA ASN A 105 4.93 -10.30 17.79
C ASN A 105 4.85 -8.84 18.25
N VAL A 106 3.64 -8.39 18.57
CA VAL A 106 3.36 -7.08 19.16
C VAL A 106 2.59 -7.23 20.45
N ARG A 107 2.72 -6.27 21.37
CA ARG A 107 1.89 -6.19 22.57
C ARG A 107 1.33 -4.78 22.76
N TRP A 108 0.13 -4.68 23.33
CA TRP A 108 -0.44 -3.45 23.85
C TRP A 108 0.17 -3.19 25.22
#